data_AF-A9UFI9-F1
#
_entry.id   AF-A9UFI9-F1
#
_cell.length_a   1.000
_cell.length_b   1.000
_cell.length_c   1.000
_cell.angle_alpha   90.00
_cell.angle_beta   90.00
_cell.angle_gamma   90.00
#
_symmetry.space_group_name_H-M   'P 1'
#
loop_
_entity.id
_entity.type
_entity.pdbx_description
1 polymer ?
#
loop_
_entity_poly.entity_id
_entity_poly.type
_entity_poly.pdbx_seq_one_letter_code
_entity_poly.pdbx_strand_id
1 'polypeptide(L)'
;MAMLIACFSALAAHYCDKETSYELECKLAIAKIASMIALIYRYTTNQDFIQADSRLSYSKNFIHMMFDISSYKFTEVVAKALDIIFILHADHEQNASTATVRMTGSSGPNLFACLASGAATLWGPAHGGANEAVINMLTNIGTPKNIKQFIQKVKDGSKSTKLMGFGHRVY
;
A
#
# COMPACT_ATOMS: atom_id res chain seq x y z
N MET A 1 -1.15 1.63 -8.13
CA MET A 1 -2.02 2.61 -7.44
C MET A 1 -3.25 3.01 -8.23
N ALA A 2 -3.16 3.49 -9.48
CA ALA A 2 -4.33 3.88 -10.27
C ALA A 2 -5.45 2.81 -10.33
N MET A 3 -5.10 1.54 -10.59
CA MET A 3 -6.09 0.45 -10.60
C MET A 3 -6.74 0.24 -9.23
N LEU A 4 -6.00 0.39 -8.12
CA LEU A 4 -6.57 0.26 -6.77
C LEU A 4 -7.62 1.35 -6.51
N ILE A 5 -7.36 2.58 -6.94
CA ILE A 5 -8.31 3.70 -6.86
C ILE A 5 -9.57 3.39 -7.66
N ALA A 6 -9.42 2.88 -8.89
CA ALA A 6 -10.54 2.47 -9.73
C ALA A 6 -11.36 1.33 -9.07
N CYS A 7 -10.70 0.35 -8.47
CA CYS A 7 -11.40 -0.72 -7.73
C CYS A 7 -12.18 -0.17 -6.54
N PHE A 8 -11.65 0.80 -5.80
CA PHE A 8 -12.42 1.46 -4.73
C PHE A 8 -13.65 2.19 -5.26
N SER A 9 -13.53 2.93 -6.38
CA SER A 9 -14.69 3.55 -7.02
C SER A 9 -15.73 2.53 -7.49
N ALA A 10 -15.31 1.38 -8.01
CA ALA A 10 -16.20 0.29 -8.39
C ALA A 10 -16.91 -0.34 -7.16
N LEU A 11 -16.21 -0.50 -6.05
CA LEU A 11 -16.83 -0.95 -4.80
C LEU A 11 -17.80 0.10 -4.25
N ALA A 12 -17.49 1.39 -4.35
CA ALA A 12 -18.43 2.44 -3.95
C ALA A 12 -19.74 2.36 -4.74
N ALA A 13 -19.68 2.14 -6.05
CA ALA A 13 -20.86 1.91 -6.88
C ALA A 13 -21.60 0.60 -6.52
N HIS A 14 -20.88 -0.43 -6.07
CA HIS A 14 -21.49 -1.70 -5.69
C HIS A 14 -22.21 -1.68 -4.34
N TYR A 15 -21.74 -0.83 -3.41
CA TYR A 15 -22.27 -0.71 -2.05
C TYR A 15 -23.13 0.54 -1.82
N CYS A 16 -23.28 1.44 -2.80
CA CYS A 16 -24.02 2.70 -2.59
C CYS A 16 -25.50 2.49 -2.21
N ASP A 17 -26.13 1.44 -2.74
CA ASP A 17 -27.56 1.16 -2.53
C ASP A 17 -27.80 -0.03 -1.58
N LYS A 18 -26.74 -0.54 -0.95
CA LYS A 18 -26.85 -1.72 -0.07
C LYS A 18 -27.03 -1.30 1.37
N GLU A 19 -28.04 -1.86 2.03
CA GLU A 19 -28.17 -1.78 3.48
C GLU A 19 -27.16 -2.72 4.14
N THR A 20 -25.97 -2.19 4.45
CA THR A 20 -24.95 -2.88 5.23
C THR A 20 -24.66 -2.12 6.51
N SER A 21 -24.36 -2.84 7.59
CA SER A 21 -23.87 -2.18 8.80
C SER A 21 -22.47 -1.59 8.53
N TYR A 22 -22.21 -0.41 9.10
CA TYR A 22 -20.91 0.25 8.95
C TYR A 22 -19.73 -0.64 9.41
N GLU A 23 -19.95 -1.45 10.45
CA GLU A 23 -18.94 -2.41 10.93
C GLU A 23 -18.64 -3.49 9.87
N LEU A 24 -19.66 -3.99 9.18
CA LEU A 24 -19.47 -4.96 8.10
C LEU A 24 -18.72 -4.34 6.92
N GLU A 25 -19.05 -3.10 6.53
CA GLU A 25 -18.33 -2.39 5.46
C GLU A 25 -16.85 -2.18 5.80
N CYS A 26 -16.54 -1.82 7.06
CA CYS A 26 -15.16 -1.72 7.52
C CYS A 26 -14.41 -3.06 7.40
N LYS A 27 -15.02 -4.16 7.85
CA LYS A 27 -14.44 -5.52 7.72
C LYS A 27 -14.24 -5.91 6.25
N LEU A 28 -15.21 -5.60 5.39
CA LEU A 28 -15.13 -5.86 3.96
C LEU A 28 -14.03 -5.02 3.29
N ALA A 29 -13.87 -3.76 3.67
CA ALA A 29 -12.79 -2.91 3.16
C ALA A 29 -11.41 -3.50 3.46
N ILE A 30 -11.18 -3.92 4.71
CA ILE A 30 -9.94 -4.57 5.13
C ILE A 30 -9.75 -5.90 4.39
N ALA A 31 -10.78 -6.74 4.29
CA ALA A 31 -10.64 -8.03 3.60
C ALA A 31 -10.39 -7.89 2.08
N LYS A 32 -11.07 -6.93 1.43
CA LYS A 32 -11.01 -6.76 -0.02
C LYS A 32 -9.72 -6.10 -0.49
N ILE A 33 -9.09 -5.23 0.31
CA ILE A 33 -7.87 -4.53 -0.13
C ILE A 33 -6.74 -5.52 -0.47
N ALA A 34 -6.53 -6.55 0.35
CA ALA A 34 -5.55 -7.59 0.10
C ALA A 34 -5.85 -8.35 -1.20
N SER A 35 -7.12 -8.71 -1.42
CA SER A 35 -7.54 -9.43 -2.62
C SER A 35 -7.38 -8.57 -3.88
N MET A 36 -7.77 -7.29 -3.82
CA MET A 36 -7.62 -6.35 -4.94
C MET A 36 -6.15 -6.13 -5.31
N ILE A 37 -5.28 -5.95 -4.32
CA ILE A 37 -3.83 -5.78 -4.57
C ILE A 37 -3.25 -7.03 -5.22
N ALA A 38 -3.63 -8.23 -4.75
CA ALA A 38 -3.17 -9.48 -5.33
C ALA A 38 -3.63 -9.66 -6.79
N LEU A 39 -4.90 -9.39 -7.07
CA LEU A 39 -5.44 -9.42 -8.43
C LEU A 39 -4.75 -8.40 -9.35
N ILE A 40 -4.54 -7.18 -8.87
CA ILE A 40 -3.81 -6.13 -9.60
C ILE A 40 -2.39 -6.61 -9.93
N TYR A 41 -1.68 -7.20 -8.98
CA TYR A 41 -0.33 -7.72 -9.20
C TYR A 41 -0.32 -8.81 -10.28
N ARG A 42 -1.17 -9.84 -10.15
CA ARG A 42 -1.24 -10.93 -11.13
C ARG A 42 -1.65 -10.42 -12.52
N TYR A 43 -2.59 -9.49 -12.59
CA TYR A 43 -2.97 -8.82 -13.85
C TYR A 43 -1.77 -8.12 -14.50
N THR A 44 -1.03 -7.30 -13.74
CA THR A 44 0.13 -6.56 -14.29
C THR A 44 1.31 -7.45 -14.66
N THR A 45 1.34 -8.69 -14.16
CA THR A 45 2.40 -9.66 -14.42
C THR A 45 1.96 -10.78 -15.35
N ASN A 46 0.79 -10.66 -15.99
CA ASN A 46 0.20 -11.66 -16.89
C ASN A 46 0.11 -13.07 -16.29
N GLN A 47 -0.27 -13.15 -15.02
CA GLN A 47 -0.52 -14.40 -14.33
C GLN A 47 -2.03 -14.60 -14.14
N ASP A 48 -2.47 -15.85 -14.02
CA ASP A 48 -3.87 -16.17 -13.74
C ASP A 48 -4.36 -15.53 -12.42
N PHE A 49 -5.63 -15.64 -12.07
CA PHE A 49 -6.09 -15.22 -10.74
C PHE A 49 -6.16 -16.39 -9.77
N ILE A 50 -5.76 -16.16 -8.52
CA ILE A 50 -5.87 -17.14 -7.44
C ILE A 50 -6.94 -16.65 -6.47
N GLN A 51 -7.88 -17.53 -6.14
CA GLN A 51 -8.96 -17.22 -5.20
C GLN A 51 -8.44 -17.19 -3.76
N ALA A 52 -9.12 -16.43 -2.90
CA ALA A 52 -8.81 -16.42 -1.48
C ALA A 52 -9.12 -17.78 -0.83
N ASP A 53 -8.32 -18.19 0.15
CA ASP A 53 -8.56 -19.35 1.00
C ASP A 53 -8.85 -18.91 2.43
N SER A 54 -10.08 -19.14 2.89
CA SER A 54 -10.55 -18.74 4.22
C SER A 54 -9.89 -19.52 5.37
N ARG A 55 -9.15 -20.59 5.09
CA ARG A 55 -8.41 -21.37 6.09
C ARG A 55 -7.04 -20.78 6.41
N LEU A 56 -6.55 -19.86 5.56
CA LEU A 56 -5.26 -19.21 5.73
C LEU A 56 -5.39 -17.96 6.61
N SER A 57 -4.33 -17.63 7.36
CA SER A 57 -4.23 -16.33 8.02
C SER A 57 -4.17 -15.20 7.01
N TYR A 58 -4.47 -13.96 7.42
CA TYR A 58 -4.53 -12.80 6.53
C TYR A 58 -3.31 -12.65 5.61
N SER A 59 -2.10 -12.67 6.18
CA SER A 59 -0.85 -12.57 5.40
C SER A 59 -0.54 -13.80 4.56
N LYS A 60 -0.85 -15.02 5.04
CA LYS A 60 -0.69 -16.24 4.23
C LYS A 60 -1.65 -16.25 3.05
N ASN A 61 -2.88 -15.81 3.25
CA ASN A 61 -3.86 -15.66 2.17
C ASN A 61 -3.41 -14.60 1.16
N PHE A 62 -2.82 -13.48 1.61
CA PHE A 62 -2.26 -12.48 0.70
C PHE A 62 -1.10 -13.05 -0.15
N ILE A 63 -0.16 -13.79 0.46
CA ILE A 63 0.91 -14.49 -0.29
C ILE A 63 0.32 -15.50 -1.26
N HIS A 64 -0.66 -16.29 -0.82
CA HIS A 64 -1.34 -17.28 -1.65
C HIS A 64 -1.91 -16.65 -2.91
N MET A 65 -2.66 -15.56 -2.76
CA MET A 65 -3.26 -14.85 -3.89
C MET A 65 -2.24 -14.14 -4.79
N MET A 66 -1.08 -13.73 -4.26
CA MET A 66 -0.03 -13.03 -5.02
C MET A 66 0.87 -13.99 -5.81
N PHE A 67 1.34 -15.08 -5.18
CA PHE A 67 2.50 -15.85 -5.63
C PHE A 67 2.27 -17.35 -5.74
N ASP A 68 1.07 -17.85 -5.41
CA ASP A 68 0.80 -19.26 -5.15
C ASP A 68 1.65 -19.82 -3.99
N ILE A 69 0.98 -20.02 -2.86
CA ILE A 69 1.62 -20.50 -1.61
C ILE A 69 2.31 -21.85 -1.77
N SER A 70 1.83 -22.72 -2.67
CA SER A 70 2.41 -24.05 -2.91
C SER A 70 3.79 -23.96 -3.57
N SER A 71 4.04 -22.87 -4.31
CA SER A 71 5.29 -22.60 -5.02
C SER A 71 6.27 -21.75 -4.21
N TYR A 72 5.84 -21.22 -3.05
CA TYR A 72 6.61 -20.22 -2.31
C TYR A 72 7.31 -20.78 -1.06
N LYS A 73 8.59 -21.16 -1.23
CA LYS A 73 9.43 -21.83 -0.20
C LYS A 73 9.57 -21.05 1.12
N PHE A 74 9.44 -19.72 1.08
CA PHE A 74 9.65 -18.85 2.25
C PHE A 74 8.36 -18.33 2.88
N THR A 75 7.22 -19.00 2.62
CA THR A 75 5.89 -18.55 3.03
C THR A 75 5.82 -18.17 4.51
N GLU A 76 6.34 -18.99 5.43
CA GLU A 76 6.22 -18.69 6.87
C GLU A 76 6.99 -17.42 7.28
N VAL A 77 8.22 -17.27 6.78
CA VAL A 77 9.06 -16.10 7.11
C VAL A 77 8.47 -14.83 6.49
N VAL A 78 8.02 -14.91 5.24
CA VAL A 78 7.43 -13.76 4.54
C VAL A 78 6.07 -13.41 5.10
N ALA A 79 5.25 -14.38 5.50
CA ALA A 79 3.97 -14.11 6.16
C ALA A 79 4.18 -13.36 7.47
N LYS A 80 5.16 -13.79 8.29
CA LYS A 80 5.52 -13.11 9.53
C LYS A 80 6.06 -11.70 9.28
N ALA A 81 6.89 -11.51 8.25
CA ALA A 81 7.38 -10.20 7.87
C ALA A 81 6.25 -9.28 7.40
N LEU A 82 5.29 -9.79 6.62
CA LEU A 82 4.11 -9.06 6.18
C LEU A 82 3.20 -8.67 7.34
N ASP A 83 2.98 -9.56 8.32
CA ASP A 83 2.21 -9.21 9.53
C ASP A 83 2.84 -8.00 10.23
N ILE A 84 4.18 -7.99 10.38
CA ILE A 84 4.90 -6.86 10.99
C ILE A 84 4.77 -5.60 10.13
N ILE A 85 4.93 -5.71 8.81
CA ILE A 85 4.80 -4.57 7.89
C ILE A 85 3.38 -3.98 7.97
N PHE A 86 2.34 -4.81 7.96
CA PHE A 86 0.95 -4.37 8.07
C PHE A 86 0.69 -3.69 9.41
N ILE A 87 1.19 -4.23 10.51
CA ILE A 87 1.06 -3.60 11.84
C ILE A 87 1.76 -2.23 11.87
N LEU A 88 2.99 -2.15 11.38
CA LEU A 88 3.77 -0.91 11.39
C LEU A 88 3.20 0.19 10.48
N HIS A 89 2.39 -0.16 9.49
CA HIS A 89 1.75 0.77 8.57
C HIS A 89 0.23 0.89 8.80
N ALA A 90 -0.31 0.31 9.87
CA ALA A 90 -1.74 0.23 10.10
C ALA A 90 -2.40 1.60 10.27
N ASP A 91 -1.77 2.49 11.03
CA ASP A 91 -2.20 3.87 11.22
C ASP A 91 -0.99 4.77 11.50
N HIS A 92 -1.12 6.05 11.17
CA HIS A 92 -0.11 7.05 11.48
C HIS A 92 -0.75 8.42 11.76
N GLU A 93 -1.77 8.43 12.63
CA GLU A 93 -2.43 9.63 13.14
C GLU A 93 -2.98 10.53 12.01
N GLN A 94 -2.98 11.86 12.17
CA GLN A 94 -3.53 12.80 11.18
C GLN A 94 -2.54 13.14 10.05
N ASN A 95 -2.01 12.12 9.37
CA ASN A 95 -1.24 12.31 8.15
C ASN A 95 -2.15 12.74 6.96
N ALA A 96 -1.54 13.14 5.84
CA ALA A 96 -2.23 13.71 4.70
C ALA A 96 -3.38 12.82 4.19
N SER A 97 -3.16 11.51 4.00
CA SER A 97 -4.21 10.61 3.53
C SER A 97 -5.31 10.42 4.56
N THR A 98 -4.98 10.28 5.86
CA THR A 98 -5.99 10.18 6.92
C THR A 98 -6.86 11.45 6.97
N ALA A 99 -6.25 12.63 6.89
CA ALA A 99 -6.97 13.90 6.86
C ALA A 99 -7.86 14.02 5.61
N THR A 100 -7.40 13.56 4.43
CA THR A 100 -8.22 13.52 3.21
C THR A 100 -9.43 12.61 3.40
N VAL A 101 -9.26 11.39 3.92
CA VAL A 101 -10.35 10.44 4.17
C VAL A 101 -11.41 11.08 5.08
N ARG A 102 -10.98 11.73 6.17
CA ARG A 102 -11.89 12.42 7.11
C ARG A 102 -12.61 13.59 6.43
N MET A 103 -11.91 14.40 5.65
CA MET A 103 -12.49 15.53 4.93
C MET A 103 -13.52 15.06 3.90
N THR A 104 -13.20 14.07 3.08
CA THR A 104 -14.15 13.46 2.13
C THR A 104 -15.37 12.91 2.88
N GLY A 105 -15.15 12.12 3.93
CA GLY A 105 -16.21 11.51 4.73
C GLY A 105 -17.17 12.51 5.39
N SER A 106 -16.70 13.72 5.73
CA SER A 106 -17.54 14.77 6.32
C SER A 106 -18.72 15.21 5.46
N SER A 107 -18.65 14.97 4.14
CA SER A 107 -19.73 15.28 3.19
C SER A 107 -20.74 14.13 3.00
N GLY A 108 -20.56 13.00 3.70
CA GLY A 108 -21.43 11.83 3.66
C GLY A 108 -21.30 10.85 2.47
N PRO A 109 -20.19 10.78 1.71
CA PRO A 109 -20.07 9.77 0.65
C PRO A 109 -19.84 8.36 1.24
N ASN A 110 -20.09 7.34 0.43
CA ASN A 110 -19.83 5.93 0.80
C ASN A 110 -18.37 5.69 1.25
N LEU A 111 -18.16 4.71 2.14
CA LEU A 111 -16.85 4.35 2.70
C LEU A 111 -15.79 4.14 1.60
N PHE A 112 -16.10 3.39 0.55
CA PHE A 112 -15.13 3.08 -0.50
C PHE A 112 -14.74 4.32 -1.33
N ALA A 113 -15.63 5.30 -1.47
CA ALA A 113 -15.29 6.59 -2.09
C ALA A 113 -14.30 7.38 -1.22
N CYS A 114 -14.43 7.32 0.11
CA CYS A 114 -13.45 7.90 1.02
C CYS A 114 -12.09 7.17 0.93
N LEU A 115 -12.09 5.83 0.80
CA LEU A 115 -10.86 5.06 0.62
C LEU A 115 -10.17 5.39 -0.71
N ALA A 116 -10.93 5.65 -1.78
CA ALA A 116 -10.39 6.09 -3.06
C ALA A 116 -9.64 7.43 -2.92
N SER A 117 -10.19 8.41 -2.19
CA SER A 117 -9.51 9.70 -1.96
C SER A 117 -8.25 9.54 -1.09
N GLY A 118 -8.32 8.73 -0.04
CA GLY A 118 -7.16 8.38 0.78
C GLY A 118 -6.04 7.72 -0.02
N ALA A 119 -6.37 6.75 -0.87
CA ALA A 119 -5.41 6.06 -1.74
C ALA A 119 -4.77 7.00 -2.77
N ALA A 120 -5.54 7.94 -3.33
CA ALA A 120 -5.02 8.96 -4.22
C ALA A 120 -4.02 9.89 -3.52
N THR A 121 -4.34 10.36 -2.30
CA THR A 121 -3.41 11.17 -1.51
C THR A 121 -2.16 10.38 -1.10
N LEU A 122 -2.32 9.10 -0.72
CA LEU A 122 -1.21 8.22 -0.36
C LEU A 122 -0.27 7.97 -1.54
N TRP A 123 -0.77 7.91 -2.77
CA TRP A 123 0.06 7.70 -3.95
C TRP A 123 1.04 8.86 -4.24
N GLY A 124 0.81 10.04 -3.66
CA GLY A 124 1.73 11.17 -3.81
C GLY A 124 3.18 10.82 -3.43
N PRO A 125 4.20 11.21 -4.25
CA PRO A 125 5.61 10.90 -3.97
C PRO A 125 6.13 11.39 -2.61
N ALA A 126 5.55 12.48 -2.10
CA ALA A 126 5.89 13.06 -0.81
C ALA A 126 5.18 12.39 0.38
N HIS A 127 4.30 11.41 0.13
CA HIS A 127 3.58 10.67 1.17
C HIS A 127 3.92 9.18 1.08
N GLY A 128 3.11 8.35 0.41
CA GLY A 128 3.34 6.90 0.31
C GLY A 128 4.39 6.48 -0.72
N GLY A 129 4.80 7.37 -1.62
CA GLY A 129 5.84 7.08 -2.62
C GLY A 129 7.27 7.03 -2.06
N ALA A 130 7.48 7.36 -0.78
CA ALA A 130 8.81 7.38 -0.17
C ALA A 130 9.51 6.02 -0.20
N ASN A 131 8.76 4.92 -0.01
CA ASN A 131 9.31 3.56 0.01
C ASN A 131 9.89 3.17 -1.35
N GLU A 132 9.15 3.45 -2.43
CA GLU A 132 9.63 3.22 -3.80
C GLU A 132 10.84 4.09 -4.11
N ALA A 133 10.83 5.35 -3.65
CA ALA A 133 11.95 6.25 -3.85
C ALA A 133 13.24 5.80 -3.14
N VAL A 134 13.15 5.12 -2.00
CA VAL A 134 14.30 4.48 -1.35
C VAL A 134 14.88 3.39 -2.25
N ILE A 135 14.05 2.49 -2.79
CA ILE A 135 14.50 1.41 -3.67
C ILE A 135 15.11 1.97 -4.96
N ASN A 136 14.48 2.98 -5.56
CA ASN A 136 15.01 3.65 -6.75
C ASN A 136 16.34 4.36 -6.45
N MET A 137 16.47 5.03 -5.30
CA MET A 137 17.72 5.63 -4.86
C MET A 137 18.83 4.58 -4.71
N LEU A 138 18.57 3.47 -4.02
CA LEU A 138 19.54 2.39 -3.84
C LEU A 138 19.93 1.74 -5.17
N THR A 139 18.97 1.52 -6.06
CA THR A 139 19.21 0.99 -7.41
C THR A 139 20.10 1.93 -8.23
N ASN A 140 19.87 3.24 -8.14
CA ASN A 140 20.69 4.27 -8.81
C ASN A 140 22.11 4.37 -8.21
N ILE A 141 22.28 4.13 -6.91
CA ILE A 141 23.61 4.03 -6.28
C ILE A 141 24.34 2.77 -6.79
N GLY A 142 23.61 1.68 -6.98
CA GLY A 142 24.10 0.42 -7.53
C GLY A 142 24.93 -0.37 -6.53
N THR A 143 26.21 -0.01 -6.34
CA THR A 143 27.15 -0.78 -5.51
C THR A 143 27.61 0.00 -4.27
N PRO A 144 28.03 -0.70 -3.19
CA PRO A 144 28.52 -0.04 -1.97
C PRO A 144 29.70 0.93 -2.19
N LYS A 145 30.49 0.75 -3.26
CA LYS A 145 31.61 1.64 -3.60
C LYS A 145 31.16 3.07 -3.90
N ASN A 146 29.94 3.24 -4.39
CA ASN A 146 29.38 4.54 -4.79
C ASN A 146 28.77 5.33 -3.62
N ILE A 147 28.64 4.72 -2.42
CA ILE A 147 27.98 5.35 -1.26
C ILE A 147 28.67 6.65 -0.87
N LYS A 148 30.01 6.67 -0.78
CA LYS A 148 30.75 7.89 -0.39
C LYS A 148 30.45 9.06 -1.31
N GLN A 149 30.43 8.81 -2.62
CA GLN A 149 30.12 9.82 -3.63
C GLN A 149 28.66 10.29 -3.53
N PHE A 150 27.71 9.38 -3.32
CA PHE A 150 26.30 9.72 -3.16
C PHE A 150 26.07 10.61 -1.91
N ILE A 151 26.66 10.22 -0.78
CA ILE A 151 26.56 11.01 0.46
C ILE A 151 27.20 12.40 0.30
N GLN A 152 28.30 12.51 -0.44
CA GLN A 152 28.89 13.82 -0.74
C GLN A 152 27.90 14.70 -1.53
N LYS A 153 27.26 14.17 -2.58
CA LYS A 153 26.24 14.91 -3.36
C LYS A 153 25.04 15.36 -2.53
N VAL A 154 24.61 14.55 -1.56
CA VAL A 154 23.54 14.92 -0.62
C VAL A 154 23.99 16.07 0.28
N LYS A 155 25.22 16.02 0.79
CA LYS A 155 25.78 17.05 1.69
C LYS A 155 26.12 18.36 0.99
N ASP A 156 26.53 18.31 -0.27
CA ASP A 156 26.89 19.48 -1.08
C ASP A 156 25.68 20.39 -1.39
N GLY A 157 24.47 20.00 -0.96
CA GLY A 157 23.31 20.89 -0.97
C GLY A 157 22.74 21.16 -2.36
N SER A 158 23.10 20.35 -3.37
CA SER A 158 22.38 20.38 -4.65
C SER A 158 20.91 20.09 -4.36
N LYS A 159 20.02 21.07 -4.59
CA LYS A 159 18.59 20.99 -4.25
C LYS A 159 17.88 19.76 -4.85
N SER A 160 18.51 19.07 -5.80
CA SER A 160 18.00 17.89 -6.50
C SER A 160 18.30 16.54 -5.82
N THR A 161 19.28 16.43 -4.90
CA THR A 161 19.66 15.13 -4.32
C THR A 161 19.23 15.01 -2.87
N LYS A 162 18.20 14.20 -2.62
CA LYS A 162 17.73 13.88 -1.26
C LYS A 162 18.13 12.47 -0.86
N LEU A 163 18.39 12.27 0.43
CA LEU A 163 18.54 10.94 1.02
C LEU A 163 17.14 10.40 1.36
N MET A 164 16.58 9.59 0.46
CA MET A 164 15.25 9.01 0.65
C MET A 164 15.26 8.01 1.81
N GLY A 165 14.18 7.97 2.59
CA GLY A 165 14.04 7.11 3.78
C GLY A 165 14.70 7.66 5.05
N PHE A 166 15.20 8.90 5.01
CA PHE A 166 15.76 9.60 6.16
C PHE A 166 15.05 10.94 6.39
N GLY A 167 14.87 11.28 7.67
CA GLY A 167 14.08 12.43 8.11
C GLY A 167 12.59 12.11 8.14
N HIS A 168 11.90 12.61 9.16
CA HIS A 168 10.47 12.41 9.30
C HIS A 168 9.82 13.72 9.76
N ARG A 169 8.63 14.05 9.24
CA ARG A 169 7.98 15.33 9.61
C ARG A 169 7.57 15.40 11.09
N VAL A 170 7.47 14.24 11.74
CA VAL A 170 7.02 14.08 13.14
C VAL A 170 8.16 13.66 14.07
N TYR A 171 9.12 12.86 13.58
CA TYR A 171 10.24 12.32 14.37
C TYR A 171 11.53 13.02 13.97
#